data_AF-A0A4V5NVN4-F1
#
_entry.id   AF-A0A4V5NVN4-F1
#
_cell.length_a   1.000
_cell.length_b   1.000
_cell.length_c   1.000
_cell.angle_alpha   90.00
_cell.angle_beta   90.00
_cell.angle_gamma   90.00
#
_symmetry.space_group_name_H-M   'P 1'
#
loop_
_entity.id
_entity.type
_entity.pdbx_description
1 polymer ?
#
loop_
_entity_poly.entity_id
_entity_poly.type
_entity_poly.pdbx_seq_one_letter_code
_entity_poly.pdbx_strand_id
1 'polypeptide(L)'
;MKAQRGFTLIELVIVIIVLGILAVTAAPKFIDLQTDARTATLNGAKGSLQGANALVYAKAAVNGVEGDDCTGVTTGGCNAVNEDISVLPIYGAVPATETAVKAVAELDGAEWTFTEGADANAGKLYVTPKNVTAKPTATDADDDACQLIYTQASQDATTKVVTPASYIVVKGGC
;
A
#
# COMPACT_ATOMS: atom_id res chain seq x y z
N MET A 1 -18.68 63.34 4.68
CA MET A 1 -17.89 62.56 3.71
C MET A 1 -16.76 61.87 4.47
N LYS A 2 -16.77 60.54 4.61
CA LYS A 2 -15.65 59.79 5.22
C LYS A 2 -14.53 59.71 4.18
N ALA A 3 -13.34 60.19 4.53
CA ALA A 3 -12.17 60.07 3.66
C ALA A 3 -11.78 58.58 3.52
N GLN A 4 -11.83 58.06 2.30
CA GLN A 4 -11.32 56.73 2.00
C GLN A 4 -9.79 56.80 1.96
N ARG A 5 -9.13 56.27 3.00
CA ARG A 5 -7.68 56.07 2.96
C ARG A 5 -7.39 54.94 1.98
N GLY A 6 -6.86 55.28 0.82
CA GLY A 6 -6.36 54.30 -0.14
C GLY A 6 -5.11 53.59 0.39
N PHE A 7 -4.94 52.33 0.02
CA PHE A 7 -3.70 51.58 0.23
C PHE A 7 -2.56 52.26 -0.53
N THR A 8 -1.38 52.35 0.07
CA THR A 8 -0.20 52.85 -0.64
C THR A 8 0.39 51.76 -1.53
N LEU A 9 0.97 52.14 -2.67
CA LEU A 9 1.66 51.17 -3.54
C LEU A 9 2.80 50.46 -2.81
N ILE A 10 3.48 51.15 -1.88
CA ILE A 10 4.58 50.56 -1.12
C ILE A 10 4.11 49.50 -0.11
N GLU A 11 2.94 49.67 0.51
CA GLU A 11 2.36 48.64 1.38
C GLU A 11 2.06 47.36 0.60
N LEU A 12 1.50 47.48 -0.61
CA LEU A 12 1.24 46.33 -1.46
C LEU A 12 2.55 45.61 -1.83
N VAL A 13 3.58 46.36 -2.21
CA VAL A 13 4.88 45.82 -2.61
C VAL A 13 5.58 45.11 -1.45
N ILE A 14 5.57 45.69 -0.25
CA ILE A 14 6.20 45.05 0.92
C ILE A 14 5.49 43.74 1.26
N VAL A 15 4.16 43.69 1.18
CA VAL A 15 3.39 42.47 1.49
C VAL A 15 3.78 41.33 0.54
N ILE A 16 3.85 41.57 -0.77
CA ILE A 16 4.24 40.51 -1.72
C ILE A 16 5.69 40.06 -1.53
N ILE A 17 6.60 40.97 -1.13
CA ILE A 17 8.00 40.62 -0.82
C ILE A 17 8.06 39.70 0.40
N VAL A 18 7.36 40.06 1.47
CA VAL A 18 7.33 39.24 2.70
C VAL A 18 6.69 37.88 2.42
N LEU A 19 5.58 37.82 1.70
CA LEU A 19 4.96 36.55 1.29
C LEU A 19 5.90 35.71 0.40
N GLY A 20 6.68 36.34 -0.46
CA GLY A 20 7.69 35.67 -1.29
C GLY A 20 8.77 34.97 -0.45
N ILE A 21 9.32 35.65 0.56
CA ILE A 21 10.34 35.08 1.46
C ILE A 21 9.76 33.91 2.28
N LEU A 22 8.54 34.08 2.80
CA LEU A 22 7.87 33.03 3.56
C LEU A 22 7.55 31.80 2.70
N ALA A 23 7.16 32.00 1.43
CA ALA A 23 6.88 30.89 0.52
C ALA A 23 8.14 30.07 0.21
N VAL A 24 9.26 30.71 -0.10
CA VAL A 24 10.52 30.01 -0.46
C VAL A 24 11.09 29.22 0.72
N THR A 25 10.96 29.72 1.94
CA THR A 25 11.46 29.02 3.14
C THR A 25 10.54 27.89 3.59
N ALA A 26 9.23 27.98 3.34
CA ALA A 26 8.26 26.93 3.68
C ALA A 26 8.20 25.80 2.66
N ALA A 27 8.44 26.07 1.37
CA ALA A 27 8.27 25.10 0.30
C ALA A 27 9.10 23.80 0.46
N PRO A 28 10.41 23.84 0.78
CA PRO A 28 11.20 22.62 0.94
C PRO A 28 10.64 21.71 2.05
N LYS A 29 10.34 22.30 3.21
CA LYS A 29 9.76 21.57 4.35
C LYS A 29 8.38 20.98 4.03
N PHE A 30 7.57 21.67 3.23
CA PHE A 30 6.26 21.18 2.82
C PHE A 30 6.36 19.98 1.86
N ILE A 31 7.42 19.89 1.04
CA ILE A 31 7.69 18.74 0.18
C ILE A 31 8.09 17.53 1.04
N ASP A 32 9.04 17.70 1.96
CA ASP A 32 9.49 16.62 2.86
C ASP A 32 8.34 16.02 3.67
N LEU A 33 7.47 16.87 4.22
CA LEU A 33 6.29 16.42 4.98
C LEU A 33 5.30 15.61 4.14
N GLN A 34 5.17 15.89 2.85
CA GLN A 34 4.30 15.12 1.96
C GLN A 34 4.90 13.74 1.68
N THR A 35 6.21 13.67 1.40
CA THR A 35 6.92 12.40 1.22
C THR A 35 6.83 11.52 2.47
N ASP A 36 7.04 12.11 3.66
CA ASP A 36 6.91 11.42 4.94
C ASP A 36 5.47 10.95 5.18
N ALA A 37 4.47 11.79 4.88
CA ALA A 37 3.06 11.42 5.02
C ALA A 37 2.68 10.23 4.13
N ARG A 38 3.12 10.22 2.86
CA ARG A 38 2.88 9.10 1.93
C ARG A 38 3.60 7.83 2.37
N THR A 39 4.82 7.96 2.87
CA THR A 39 5.57 6.82 3.40
C THR A 39 4.88 6.25 4.64
N ALA A 40 4.34 7.11 5.51
CA ALA A 40 3.58 6.68 6.69
C ALA A 40 2.28 5.97 6.32
N THR A 41 1.52 6.45 5.31
CA THR A 41 0.30 5.77 4.86
C THR A 41 0.62 4.39 4.27
N LEU A 42 1.70 4.27 3.48
CA LEU A 42 2.17 2.98 2.96
C LEU A 42 2.59 2.01 4.07
N ASN A 43 3.26 2.50 5.12
CA ASN A 43 3.57 1.70 6.30
C ASN A 43 2.30 1.27 7.06
N GLY A 44 1.28 2.14 7.12
CA GLY A 44 -0.04 1.80 7.66
C GLY A 44 -0.70 0.66 6.87
N ALA A 45 -0.72 0.77 5.54
CA ALA A 45 -1.24 -0.29 4.66
C ALA A 45 -0.47 -1.60 4.81
N LYS A 46 0.86 -1.53 4.92
CA LYS A 46 1.71 -2.69 5.23
C LYS A 46 1.33 -3.33 6.56
N GLY A 47 1.14 -2.54 7.61
CA GLY A 47 0.73 -3.04 8.92
C GLY A 47 -0.63 -3.73 8.89
N SER A 48 -1.61 -3.16 8.17
CA SER A 48 -2.92 -3.77 7.98
C SER A 48 -2.81 -5.14 7.30
N LEU A 49 -2.05 -5.22 6.20
CA LEU A 49 -1.81 -6.46 5.47
C LEU A 49 -1.04 -7.51 6.28
N GLN A 50 -0.11 -7.09 7.13
CA GLN A 50 0.59 -7.99 8.06
C GLN A 50 -0.36 -8.56 9.10
N GLY A 51 -1.23 -7.72 9.68
CA GLY A 51 -2.27 -8.15 10.61
C GLY A 51 -3.26 -9.11 9.96
N ALA A 52 -3.72 -8.80 8.74
CA ALA A 52 -4.59 -9.64 7.95
C ALA A 52 -4.00 -11.03 7.68
N ASN A 53 -2.73 -11.10 7.27
CA ASN A 53 -2.05 -12.38 7.07
C ASN A 53 -1.89 -13.16 8.37
N ALA A 54 -1.65 -12.50 9.51
CA ALA A 54 -1.58 -13.20 10.80
C ALA A 54 -2.94 -13.83 11.16
N LEU A 55 -4.06 -13.16 10.86
CA LEU A 55 -5.40 -13.70 11.08
C LEU A 55 -5.70 -14.87 10.14
N VAL A 56 -5.38 -14.72 8.85
CA VAL A 56 -5.55 -15.79 7.85
C VAL A 56 -4.69 -17.01 8.21
N TYR A 57 -3.44 -16.80 8.61
CA TYR A 57 -2.57 -17.87 9.06
C TYR A 57 -3.13 -18.57 10.30
N ALA A 58 -3.61 -17.82 11.30
CA ALA A 58 -4.20 -18.39 12.50
C ALA A 58 -5.43 -19.25 12.17
N LYS A 59 -6.30 -18.80 11.27
CA LYS A 59 -7.44 -19.59 10.80
C LYS A 59 -7.02 -20.81 10.00
N ALA A 60 -6.03 -20.68 9.13
CA ALA A 60 -5.50 -21.80 8.36
C ALA A 60 -4.91 -22.87 9.28
N ALA A 61 -4.14 -22.48 10.30
CA ALA A 61 -3.55 -23.37 11.28
C ALA A 61 -4.60 -24.09 12.16
N VAL A 62 -5.66 -23.40 12.57
CA VAL A 62 -6.79 -24.02 13.30
C VAL A 62 -7.48 -25.08 12.46
N ASN A 63 -7.56 -24.86 11.15
CA ASN A 63 -8.18 -25.79 10.20
C ASN A 63 -7.19 -26.82 9.61
N GLY A 64 -5.90 -26.76 9.98
CA GLY A 64 -4.85 -27.67 9.51
C GLY A 64 -4.49 -27.53 8.03
N VAL A 65 -4.67 -26.34 7.46
CA VAL A 65 -4.42 -26.03 6.04
C VAL A 65 -3.37 -24.92 5.86
N GLU A 66 -2.58 -24.62 6.89
CA GLU A 66 -1.55 -23.56 6.86
C GLU A 66 -0.42 -23.85 5.87
N GLY A 67 -0.22 -25.11 5.50
CA GLY A 67 0.76 -25.56 4.50
C GLY A 67 0.17 -25.82 3.12
N ASP A 68 -1.14 -25.63 2.94
CA ASP A 68 -1.85 -25.98 1.72
C ASP A 68 -2.03 -24.76 0.80
N ASP A 69 -2.10 -25.03 -0.50
CA ASP A 69 -2.59 -24.08 -1.49
C ASP A 69 -4.11 -24.27 -1.63
N CYS A 70 -4.90 -23.39 -1.01
CA CYS A 70 -6.36 -23.47 -1.07
C CYS A 70 -6.95 -22.82 -2.34
N THR A 71 -6.14 -22.49 -3.35
CA THR A 71 -6.63 -21.87 -4.58
C THR A 71 -7.73 -22.72 -5.24
N GLY A 72 -8.95 -22.17 -5.27
CA GLY A 72 -10.13 -22.85 -5.84
C GLY A 72 -10.68 -24.01 -5.00
N VAL A 73 -10.18 -24.24 -3.79
CA VAL A 73 -10.62 -25.34 -2.91
C VAL A 73 -11.84 -24.90 -2.10
N THR A 74 -13.03 -25.33 -2.50
CA THR A 74 -14.31 -24.95 -1.88
C THR A 74 -14.87 -25.99 -0.91
N THR A 75 -14.02 -26.87 -0.37
CA THR A 75 -14.42 -27.87 0.62
C THR A 75 -13.38 -27.98 1.75
N GLY A 76 -13.76 -28.61 2.86
CA GLY A 76 -12.86 -28.91 3.98
C GLY A 76 -12.31 -27.67 4.69
N GLY A 77 -11.10 -27.81 5.26
CA GLY A 77 -10.45 -26.75 6.06
C GLY A 77 -10.22 -25.45 5.27
N CYS A 78 -9.95 -25.54 3.97
CA CYS A 78 -9.83 -24.38 3.09
C CYS A 78 -11.13 -23.57 3.01
N ASN A 79 -12.28 -24.24 2.85
CA ASN A 79 -13.56 -23.56 2.82
C ASN A 79 -13.94 -22.96 4.18
N ALA A 80 -13.58 -23.61 5.29
CA ALA A 80 -13.81 -23.07 6.62
C ALA A 80 -13.08 -21.73 6.84
N VAL A 81 -11.86 -21.57 6.33
CA VAL A 81 -11.15 -20.27 6.34
C VAL A 81 -11.88 -19.24 5.48
N ASN A 82 -12.36 -19.65 4.30
CA ASN A 82 -13.08 -18.77 3.39
C ASN A 82 -14.45 -18.32 3.95
N GLU A 83 -15.17 -19.16 4.69
CA GLU A 83 -16.43 -18.77 5.33
C GLU A 83 -16.19 -17.77 6.48
N ASP A 84 -15.06 -17.89 7.20
CA ASP A 84 -14.72 -17.01 8.32
C ASP A 84 -14.12 -15.66 7.89
N ILE A 85 -13.25 -15.64 6.88
CA ILE A 85 -12.44 -14.46 6.49
C ILE A 85 -12.64 -14.07 5.01
N SER A 86 -13.52 -14.74 4.27
CA SER A 86 -13.82 -14.45 2.84
C SER A 86 -12.60 -14.53 1.91
N VAL A 87 -11.60 -15.33 2.28
CA VAL A 87 -10.39 -15.57 1.50
C VAL A 87 -9.97 -17.03 1.57
N LEU A 88 -9.53 -17.57 0.44
CA LEU A 88 -8.85 -18.85 0.37
C LEU A 88 -7.34 -18.64 0.55
N PRO A 89 -6.72 -19.19 1.62
CA PRO A 89 -5.30 -18.97 1.89
C PRO A 89 -4.40 -19.73 0.91
N ILE A 90 -3.28 -19.12 0.55
CA ILE A 90 -2.19 -19.78 -0.17
C ILE A 90 -1.03 -19.92 0.81
N TYR A 91 -0.73 -21.15 1.23
CA TYR A 91 0.28 -21.47 2.25
C TYR A 91 0.13 -20.60 3.52
N GLY A 92 -1.11 -20.48 4.00
CA GLY A 92 -1.44 -19.70 5.19
C GLY A 92 -1.36 -18.18 5.04
N ALA A 93 -1.24 -17.65 3.82
CA ALA A 93 -1.23 -16.23 3.53
C ALA A 93 -2.36 -15.81 2.59
N VAL A 94 -2.67 -14.52 2.56
CA VAL A 94 -3.64 -13.93 1.63
C VAL A 94 -3.09 -13.99 0.20
N PRO A 95 -3.88 -14.41 -0.81
CA PRO A 95 -3.50 -14.29 -2.21
C PRO A 95 -3.19 -12.85 -2.61
N ALA A 96 -2.22 -12.64 -3.50
CA ALA A 96 -1.86 -11.33 -4.04
C ALA A 96 -2.85 -10.88 -5.12
N THR A 97 -4.14 -10.86 -4.79
CA THR A 97 -5.22 -10.37 -5.66
C THR A 97 -5.91 -9.17 -5.02
N GLU A 98 -6.46 -8.29 -5.84
CA GLU A 98 -7.19 -7.11 -5.36
C GLU A 98 -8.37 -7.54 -4.48
N THR A 99 -9.13 -8.54 -4.91
CA THR A 99 -10.29 -9.04 -4.17
C THR A 99 -9.92 -9.58 -2.80
N ALA A 100 -8.89 -10.41 -2.72
CA ALA A 100 -8.50 -11.03 -1.45
C ALA A 100 -7.93 -10.01 -0.47
N VAL A 101 -7.06 -9.10 -0.94
CA VAL A 101 -6.47 -8.06 -0.09
C VAL A 101 -7.51 -7.08 0.43
N LYS A 102 -8.48 -6.67 -0.41
CA LYS A 102 -9.58 -5.79 0.03
C LYS A 102 -10.46 -6.43 1.09
N ALA A 103 -10.69 -7.74 1.01
CA ALA A 103 -11.53 -8.45 1.95
C ALA A 103 -10.96 -8.45 3.38
N VAL A 104 -9.63 -8.38 3.53
CA VAL A 104 -8.96 -8.64 4.81
C VAL A 104 -8.15 -7.48 5.38
N ALA A 105 -7.65 -6.58 4.53
CA ALA A 105 -6.77 -5.49 4.94
C ALA A 105 -7.49 -4.12 5.01
N GLU A 106 -8.81 -4.10 4.78
CA GLU A 106 -9.64 -2.88 4.82
C GLU A 106 -9.10 -1.73 3.93
N LEU A 107 -8.35 -2.07 2.88
CA LEU A 107 -7.80 -1.10 1.95
C LEU A 107 -8.84 -0.78 0.87
N ASP A 108 -9.47 0.38 0.95
CA ASP A 108 -10.51 0.76 -0.02
C ASP A 108 -9.94 1.16 -1.39
N GLY A 109 -10.64 0.80 -2.46
CA GLY A 109 -10.34 1.23 -3.83
C GLY A 109 -10.58 2.73 -4.09
N ALA A 110 -11.24 3.45 -3.18
CA ALA A 110 -11.32 4.91 -3.25
C ALA A 110 -9.98 5.58 -2.93
N GLU A 111 -9.15 4.98 -2.06
CA GLU A 111 -7.88 5.55 -1.60
C GLU A 111 -6.67 4.86 -2.24
N TRP A 112 -6.80 3.59 -2.57
CA TRP A 112 -5.73 2.74 -3.07
C TRP A 112 -6.01 2.26 -4.50
N THR A 113 -4.96 2.25 -5.30
CA THR A 113 -4.90 1.60 -6.61
C THR A 113 -4.16 0.30 -6.44
N PHE A 114 -4.80 -0.79 -6.86
CA PHE A 114 -4.24 -2.13 -6.83
C PHE A 114 -3.81 -2.50 -8.24
N THR A 115 -2.65 -3.13 -8.38
CA THR A 115 -2.22 -3.70 -9.66
C THR A 115 -1.64 -5.07 -9.41
N GLU A 116 -2.23 -6.08 -10.03
CA GLU A 116 -1.75 -7.47 -9.95
C GLU A 116 -0.55 -7.62 -10.88
N GLY A 117 0.51 -8.23 -10.36
CA GLY A 117 1.71 -8.52 -11.13
C GLY A 117 1.47 -9.63 -12.14
N ALA A 118 1.96 -9.44 -13.36
CA ALA A 118 1.93 -10.44 -14.43
C ALA A 118 3.34 -10.96 -14.73
N ASP A 119 3.43 -12.07 -15.48
CA ASP A 119 4.67 -12.66 -15.97
C ASP A 119 5.70 -12.90 -14.84
N ALA A 120 6.88 -12.28 -14.93
CA ALA A 120 7.95 -12.38 -13.94
C ALA A 120 7.57 -11.80 -12.56
N ASN A 121 6.46 -11.05 -12.47
CA ASN A 121 5.91 -10.49 -11.24
C ASN A 121 4.64 -11.20 -10.77
N ALA A 122 4.28 -12.35 -11.36
CA ALA A 122 3.15 -13.15 -10.90
C ALA A 122 3.26 -13.46 -9.40
N GLY A 123 2.14 -13.35 -8.68
CA GLY A 123 2.10 -13.49 -7.22
C GLY A 123 2.51 -12.24 -6.44
N LYS A 124 2.71 -11.09 -7.13
CA LYS A 124 2.85 -9.78 -6.49
C LYS A 124 1.59 -8.94 -6.66
N LEU A 125 1.30 -8.13 -5.66
CA LEU A 125 0.29 -7.08 -5.70
C LEU A 125 0.95 -5.74 -5.37
N TYR A 126 0.73 -4.76 -6.22
CA TYR A 126 1.22 -3.40 -6.04
C TYR A 126 0.08 -2.54 -5.51
N VAL A 127 0.27 -1.98 -4.31
CA VAL A 127 -0.70 -1.11 -3.64
C VAL A 127 -0.15 0.30 -3.63
N THR A 128 -0.79 1.20 -4.38
CA THR A 128 -0.33 2.58 -4.60
C THR A 128 -1.40 3.57 -4.15
N PRO A 129 -1.08 4.68 -3.46
CA PRO A 129 -2.06 5.72 -3.17
C PRO A 129 -2.63 6.29 -4.48
N LYS A 130 -3.94 6.58 -4.53
CA LYS A 130 -4.63 6.96 -5.78
C LYS A 130 -4.11 8.22 -6.49
N ASN A 131 -3.43 9.10 -5.77
CA ASN A 131 -2.84 10.34 -6.30
C ASN A 131 -1.37 10.18 -6.72
N VAL A 132 -0.89 8.95 -6.80
CA VAL A 132 0.46 8.59 -7.23
C VAL A 132 0.34 7.65 -8.43
N THR A 133 1.20 7.83 -9.43
CA THR A 133 1.25 6.92 -10.58
C THR A 133 1.74 5.55 -10.14
N ALA A 134 0.89 4.53 -10.28
CA ALA A 134 1.27 3.14 -10.02
C ALA A 134 2.37 2.69 -10.99
N LYS A 135 3.39 1.98 -10.46
CA LYS A 135 4.52 1.47 -11.26
C LYS A 135 4.64 -0.04 -11.06
N PRO A 136 3.76 -0.86 -11.69
CA PRO A 136 3.63 -2.29 -11.42
C PRO A 136 4.78 -3.16 -11.94
N THR A 137 5.83 -2.54 -12.48
CA THR A 137 7.10 -3.18 -12.86
C THR A 137 8.25 -2.78 -11.96
N ALA A 138 8.00 -1.87 -11.01
CA ALA A 138 9.04 -1.41 -10.10
C ALA A 138 9.52 -2.57 -9.23
N THR A 139 10.82 -2.55 -8.99
CA THR A 139 11.46 -3.42 -8.01
C THR A 139 11.67 -2.67 -6.71
N ASP A 140 12.17 -3.37 -5.70
CA ASP A 140 12.48 -2.81 -4.38
C ASP A 140 13.57 -1.72 -4.42
N ALA A 141 14.27 -1.60 -5.56
CA ALA A 141 15.33 -0.64 -5.82
C ALA A 141 14.89 0.50 -6.77
N ASP A 142 13.61 0.62 -7.07
CA ASP A 142 13.11 1.64 -7.99
C ASP A 142 12.93 2.99 -7.28
N ASP A 143 13.89 3.90 -7.53
CA ASP A 143 13.96 5.22 -6.90
C ASP A 143 12.82 6.18 -7.32
N ASP A 144 11.91 5.78 -8.20
CA ASP A 144 10.80 6.62 -8.66
C ASP A 144 9.41 6.07 -8.26
N ALA A 145 9.33 4.93 -7.55
CA ALA A 145 8.05 4.34 -7.16
C ALA A 145 7.64 4.73 -5.73
N CYS A 146 6.33 4.93 -5.51
CA CYS A 146 5.74 5.18 -4.18
C CYS A 146 4.58 4.22 -3.94
N GLN A 147 4.91 2.99 -3.54
CA GLN A 147 3.95 1.89 -3.45
C GLN A 147 4.42 0.81 -2.49
N LEU A 148 3.46 0.01 -2.04
CA LEU A 148 3.68 -1.21 -1.28
C LEU A 148 3.64 -2.40 -2.24
N ILE A 149 4.73 -3.17 -2.28
CA ILE A 149 4.83 -4.43 -2.99
C ILE A 149 4.52 -5.54 -1.98
N TYR A 150 3.40 -6.22 -2.18
CA TYR A 150 3.04 -7.43 -1.47
C TYR A 150 3.37 -8.63 -2.35
N THR A 151 4.19 -9.56 -1.86
CA THR A 151 4.40 -10.85 -2.54
C THR A 151 3.70 -11.92 -1.73
N GLN A 152 2.80 -12.68 -2.33
CA GLN A 152 2.11 -13.77 -1.63
C GLN A 152 3.08 -14.89 -1.24
N ALA A 153 2.67 -15.73 -0.30
CA ALA A 153 3.42 -16.93 0.02
C ALA A 153 3.46 -17.88 -1.19
N SER A 154 4.55 -18.60 -1.33
CA SER A 154 4.75 -19.56 -2.42
C SER A 154 5.51 -20.77 -1.94
N GLN A 155 5.39 -21.88 -2.65
CA GLN A 155 6.16 -23.08 -2.38
C GLN A 155 7.08 -23.36 -3.56
N ASP A 156 8.35 -23.63 -3.26
CA ASP A 156 9.27 -24.13 -4.27
C ASP A 156 8.81 -25.52 -4.75
N ALA A 157 8.60 -25.66 -6.06
CA ALA A 157 7.98 -26.85 -6.63
C ALA A 157 8.80 -28.13 -6.38
N THR A 158 10.12 -28.02 -6.22
CA THR A 158 11.07 -29.14 -6.11
C THR A 158 11.34 -29.52 -4.66
N THR A 159 11.73 -28.53 -3.85
CA THR A 159 12.13 -28.71 -2.45
C THR A 159 10.95 -28.73 -1.50
N LYS A 160 9.76 -28.31 -1.96
CA LYS A 160 8.54 -28.15 -1.16
C LYS A 160 8.68 -27.17 0.00
N VAL A 161 9.71 -26.31 -0.04
CA VAL A 161 9.92 -25.27 0.96
C VAL A 161 8.95 -24.13 0.71
N VAL A 162 8.19 -23.77 1.75
CA VAL A 162 7.28 -22.62 1.74
C VAL A 162 8.07 -21.35 2.04
N THR A 163 7.99 -20.39 1.14
CA THR A 163 8.45 -19.01 1.34
C THR A 163 7.27 -18.17 1.84
N PRO A 164 7.37 -17.54 3.01
CA PRO A 164 6.28 -16.73 3.55
C PRO A 164 6.06 -15.46 2.72
N ALA A 165 4.88 -14.86 2.88
CA ALA A 165 4.55 -13.60 2.22
C ALA A 165 5.50 -12.46 2.63
N SER A 166 5.83 -11.56 1.71
CA SER A 166 6.75 -10.45 1.92
C SER A 166 6.11 -9.09 1.63
N TYR A 167 6.63 -8.04 2.29
CA TYR A 167 6.06 -6.69 2.27
C TYR A 167 7.17 -5.65 2.14
N ILE A 168 7.20 -4.97 1.00
CA ILE A 168 8.26 -4.02 0.68
C ILE A 168 7.62 -2.67 0.35
N VAL A 169 8.00 -1.64 1.11
CA VAL A 169 7.56 -0.26 0.84
C VAL A 169 8.65 0.40 0.02
N VAL A 170 8.30 0.79 -1.21
CA VAL A 170 9.17 1.58 -2.09
C VAL A 170 8.76 3.04 -1.96
N LYS A 171 9.72 3.90 -1.62
CA LYS A 171 9.47 5.30 -1.24
C LYS A 171 10.11 6.33 -2.18
N GLY A 172 10.78 5.88 -3.24
CA GLY A 172 11.58 6.74 -4.11
C GLY A 172 10.77 7.85 -4.80
N GLY A 173 9.55 7.51 -5.25
CA GLY A 173 8.62 8.47 -5.87
C GLY A 173 7.63 9.13 -4.91
N CYS A 174 7.84 8.99 -3.59
CA CYS A 174 6.97 9.62 -2.60
C CYS A 174 7.37 11.08 -2.45
#